data_AF-A0AAU6A8F4-F1
#
_entry.id   AF-A0AAU6A8F4-F1
#
_cell.length_a   1.000
_cell.length_b   1.000
_cell.length_c   1.000
_cell.angle_alpha   90.00
_cell.angle_beta   90.00
_cell.angle_gamma   90.00
#
_symmetry.space_group_name_H-M   'P 1'
#
loop_
_entity.id
_entity.type
_entity.pdbx_description
1 polymer ?
#
loop_
_entity_poly.entity_id
_entity_poly.type
_entity_poly.pdbx_seq_one_letter_code
_entity_poly.pdbx_strand_id
1 'polypeptide(L)'
;MHHELEVVADPDAVSSTAAAFVARQARACVQAHGRFTFAVSGGHTPWAMFARLAHEDVPWERVAVLQVDERVAPDGDPDRNLTHLRESLGAAPAEVIAMPVNDTDLEPRPPPTGGRRPNVSTSFTWASARTGTPPRWCHGTRCSKSWTGQWP
;
A
#
# COMPACT_ATOMS: atom_id res chain seq x y z
N MET A 1 2.74 17.43 -17.39
CA MET A 1 1.98 16.66 -16.39
C MET A 1 0.52 17.01 -16.58
N HIS A 2 -0.33 16.01 -16.88
CA HIS A 2 -1.78 16.20 -16.93
C HIS A 2 -2.33 15.72 -15.59
N HIS A 3 -3.01 16.60 -14.87
CA HIS A 3 -3.72 16.26 -13.65
C HIS A 3 -5.21 16.37 -13.92
N GLU A 4 -5.96 15.36 -13.46
CA GLU A 4 -7.41 15.35 -13.50
C GLU A 4 -7.92 15.44 -12.06
N LEU A 5 -8.93 16.30 -11.85
CA LEU A 5 -9.55 16.50 -10.55
C LEU A 5 -11.04 16.25 -10.69
N GLU A 6 -11.54 15.30 -9.92
CA GLU A 6 -12.95 14.96 -9.84
C GLU A 6 -13.47 15.32 -8.44
N VAL A 7 -14.59 16.06 -8.40
CA VAL A 7 -15.28 16.39 -7.14
C VAL A 7 -16.56 15.58 -7.09
N VAL A 8 -16.72 14.84 -6.00
CA VAL A 8 -17.90 14.03 -5.72
C VAL A 8 -18.57 14.51 -4.44
N ALA A 9 -19.80 14.05 -4.20
CA ALA A 9 -20.68 14.62 -3.17
C ALA A 9 -20.16 14.43 -1.74
N ASP A 10 -19.58 13.29 -1.42
CA ASP A 10 -19.24 12.89 -0.05
C ASP A 10 -18.10 11.85 0.01
N PRO A 11 -17.57 11.52 1.20
CA PRO A 11 -16.48 10.54 1.35
C PRO A 11 -16.82 9.13 0.85
N ASP A 12 -18.08 8.71 0.91
CA ASP A 12 -18.49 7.38 0.42
C ASP A 12 -18.46 7.33 -1.11
N ALA A 13 -18.85 8.42 -1.77
CA ALA A 13 -18.70 8.61 -3.20
C ALA A 13 -17.21 8.61 -3.59
N VAL A 14 -16.32 9.24 -2.81
CA VAL A 14 -14.86 9.20 -3.07
C VAL A 14 -14.36 7.77 -3.08
N SER A 15 -14.68 6.98 -2.05
CA SER A 15 -14.23 5.59 -1.97
C SER A 15 -14.80 4.71 -3.09
N SER A 16 -16.06 4.92 -3.48
CA SER A 16 -16.71 4.16 -4.55
C SER A 16 -16.15 4.50 -5.93
N THR A 17 -15.99 5.79 -6.25
CA THR A 17 -15.38 6.25 -7.49
C THR A 17 -13.93 5.79 -7.61
N ALA A 18 -13.16 5.88 -6.52
CA ALA A 18 -11.78 5.41 -6.49
C ALA A 18 -11.68 3.89 -6.70
N ALA A 19 -12.54 3.09 -6.07
CA ALA A 19 -12.57 1.63 -6.26
C ALA A 19 -12.85 1.28 -7.73
N ALA A 20 -13.90 1.86 -8.32
CA ALA A 20 -14.25 1.62 -9.71
C ALA A 20 -13.12 2.06 -10.67
N PHE A 21 -12.45 3.16 -10.37
CA PHE A 21 -11.28 3.62 -11.14
C PHE A 21 -10.13 2.62 -11.06
N VAL A 22 -9.74 2.21 -9.86
CA VAL A 22 -8.65 1.23 -9.65
C VAL A 22 -8.97 -0.10 -10.31
N ALA A 23 -10.20 -0.60 -10.23
CA ALA A 23 -10.61 -1.83 -10.90
C ALA A 23 -10.44 -1.75 -12.43
N ARG A 24 -10.83 -0.63 -13.05
CA ARG A 24 -10.58 -0.40 -14.49
C ARG A 24 -9.09 -0.39 -14.81
N GLN A 25 -8.27 0.29 -14.01
CA GLN A 25 -6.82 0.32 -14.23
C GLN A 25 -6.18 -1.05 -14.04
N ALA A 26 -6.61 -1.82 -13.03
CA ALA A 26 -6.12 -3.17 -12.78
C ALA A 26 -6.41 -4.08 -13.96
N ARG A 27 -7.66 -4.11 -14.46
CA ARG A 27 -8.02 -4.88 -15.66
C ARG A 27 -7.21 -4.46 -16.88
N ALA A 28 -7.13 -3.16 -17.17
CA ALA A 28 -6.39 -2.65 -18.33
C ALA A 28 -4.89 -3.01 -18.25
N CYS A 29 -4.27 -2.81 -17.09
CA CYS A 29 -2.85 -3.10 -16.87
C CYS A 29 -2.56 -4.60 -16.97
N VAL A 30 -3.40 -5.44 -16.37
CA VAL A 30 -3.24 -6.90 -16.46
C VAL A 30 -3.42 -7.41 -17.90
N GLN A 31 -4.34 -6.83 -18.67
CA GLN A 31 -4.49 -7.19 -20.09
C GLN A 31 -3.27 -6.78 -20.91
N ALA A 32 -2.68 -5.61 -20.65
CA ALA A 32 -1.54 -5.10 -21.42
C ALA A 32 -0.18 -5.68 -20.99
N HIS A 33 -0.01 -5.97 -19.70
CA HIS A 33 1.30 -6.26 -19.09
C HIS A 33 1.33 -7.56 -18.30
N GLY A 34 0.19 -8.23 -18.11
CA GLY A 34 0.08 -9.48 -17.36
C GLY A 34 0.04 -9.33 -15.84
N ARG A 35 0.28 -8.12 -15.30
CA ARG A 35 0.32 -7.84 -13.85
C ARG A 35 -0.07 -6.40 -13.54
N PHE A 36 -0.65 -6.16 -12.37
CA PHE A 36 -0.92 -4.82 -11.83
C PHE A 36 -0.31 -4.67 -10.43
N THR A 37 0.54 -3.68 -10.24
CA THR A 37 1.15 -3.36 -8.93
C THR A 37 0.61 -2.04 -8.43
N PHE A 38 0.07 -2.02 -7.21
CA PHE A 38 -0.57 -0.86 -6.61
C PHE A 38 0.09 -0.51 -5.28
N ALA A 39 0.77 0.63 -5.24
CA ALA A 39 1.41 1.16 -4.05
C ALA A 39 0.43 2.01 -3.24
N VAL A 40 0.22 1.68 -1.97
CA VAL A 40 -0.81 2.28 -1.12
C VAL A 40 -0.28 2.70 0.24
N SER A 41 -0.80 3.82 0.71
CA SER A 41 -0.58 4.34 2.06
C SER A 41 -1.74 3.99 2.98
N GLY A 42 -1.52 4.17 4.28
CA GLY A 42 -2.60 4.09 5.26
C GLY A 42 -3.63 5.21 5.16
N GLY A 43 -4.79 5.00 5.80
CA GLY A 43 -5.79 6.04 6.04
C GLY A 43 -7.23 5.56 5.84
N HIS A 44 -8.19 6.28 6.42
CA HIS A 44 -9.61 5.92 6.36
C HIS A 44 -10.14 5.80 4.93
N THR A 45 -9.78 6.73 4.04
CA THR A 45 -10.27 6.72 2.66
C THR A 45 -9.73 5.54 1.84
N PRO A 46 -8.42 5.20 1.85
CA PRO A 46 -7.92 3.97 1.24
C PRO A 46 -8.61 2.70 1.74
N TRP A 47 -8.84 2.55 3.05
CA TRP A 47 -9.50 1.35 3.62
C TRP A 47 -10.94 1.19 3.13
N ALA A 48 -11.71 2.28 3.19
CA ALA A 48 -13.07 2.31 2.69
C ALA A 48 -13.16 2.06 1.17
N MET A 49 -12.12 2.48 0.41
CA MET A 49 -11.99 2.17 -1.01
C MET A 49 -11.66 0.70 -1.25
N PHE A 50 -10.71 0.10 -0.52
CA PHE A 50 -10.35 -1.31 -0.65
C PHE A 50 -11.50 -2.25 -0.31
N ALA A 51 -12.27 -1.93 0.74
CA ALA A 51 -13.47 -2.69 1.10
C ALA A 51 -14.49 -2.75 -0.06
N ARG A 52 -14.61 -1.68 -0.85
CA ARG A 52 -15.46 -1.65 -2.05
C ARG A 52 -14.78 -2.35 -3.23
N LEU A 53 -13.49 -2.11 -3.43
CA LEU A 53 -12.70 -2.73 -4.49
C LEU A 53 -12.70 -4.25 -4.40
N ALA A 54 -12.71 -4.84 -3.19
CA ALA A 54 -12.83 -6.27 -2.96
C ALA A 54 -14.09 -6.90 -3.59
N HIS A 55 -15.12 -6.10 -3.85
CA HIS A 55 -16.37 -6.51 -4.51
C HIS A 55 -16.42 -6.17 -6.01
N GLU A 56 -15.40 -5.49 -6.54
CA GLU A 56 -15.28 -5.21 -7.97
C GLU A 56 -14.68 -6.41 -8.72
N ASP A 57 -14.92 -6.45 -10.03
CA ASP A 57 -14.28 -7.41 -10.92
C ASP A 57 -12.81 -7.01 -11.17
N VAL A 58 -11.93 -7.60 -10.37
CA VAL A 58 -10.47 -7.39 -10.38
C VAL A 58 -9.78 -8.75 -10.54
N PRO A 59 -8.78 -8.88 -11.43
CA PRO A 59 -8.00 -10.11 -11.59
C PRO A 59 -6.97 -10.27 -10.46
N TRP A 60 -7.44 -10.50 -9.24
CA TRP A 60 -6.67 -10.44 -7.99
C TRP A 60 -5.40 -11.30 -7.97
N GLU A 61 -5.40 -12.44 -8.64
CA GLU A 61 -4.24 -13.35 -8.76
C GLU A 61 -3.06 -12.71 -9.50
N ARG A 62 -3.30 -11.61 -10.22
CA ARG A 62 -2.30 -10.83 -10.95
C ARG A 62 -2.09 -9.44 -10.34
N VAL A 63 -2.63 -9.20 -9.14
CA VAL A 63 -2.51 -7.93 -8.41
C VAL A 63 -1.52 -8.08 -7.27
N ALA A 64 -0.56 -7.16 -7.20
CA ALA A 64 0.32 -6.98 -6.06
C ALA A 64 0.05 -5.63 -5.38
N VAL A 65 -0.27 -5.64 -4.08
CA VAL A 65 -0.47 -4.43 -3.28
C VAL A 65 0.76 -4.21 -2.40
N LEU A 66 1.40 -3.05 -2.54
CA LEU A 66 2.61 -2.70 -1.81
C LEU A 66 2.33 -1.57 -0.81
N GLN A 67 2.76 -1.74 0.44
CA GLN A 67 2.70 -0.66 1.43
C GLN A 67 3.79 0.38 1.16
N VAL A 68 3.45 1.66 1.16
CA VAL A 68 4.43 2.77 1.09
C VAL A 68 4.80 3.34 2.46
N ASP A 69 3.98 3.08 3.48
CA ASP A 69 4.23 3.45 4.87
C ASP A 69 3.65 2.40 5.84
N GLU A 70 4.27 2.23 7.01
CA GLU A 70 3.82 1.27 8.03
C GLU A 70 4.32 1.64 9.44
N ARG A 71 3.46 1.43 10.44
CA ARG A 71 3.80 1.62 11.86
C ARG A 71 4.67 0.48 12.37
N VAL A 72 5.72 0.82 13.11
CA VAL A 72 6.50 -0.18 13.87
C VAL A 72 5.69 -0.59 15.09
N ALA A 73 5.05 -1.74 15.00
CA ALA A 73 4.22 -2.36 16.03
C ALA A 73 4.12 -3.88 15.79
N PRO A 74 3.74 -4.67 16.80
CA PRO A 74 3.56 -6.12 16.65
C PRO A 74 2.59 -6.51 15.52
N ASP A 75 2.68 -7.75 15.05
CA ASP A 75 1.70 -8.30 14.12
C ASP A 75 0.27 -8.26 14.68
N GLY A 76 -0.67 -7.80 13.85
CA GLY A 76 -2.08 -7.67 14.21
C GLY A 76 -2.40 -6.44 15.08
N ASP A 77 -1.42 -5.58 15.38
CA ASP A 77 -1.69 -4.33 16.11
C ASP A 77 -2.67 -3.45 15.30
N PRO A 78 -3.72 -2.88 15.94
CA PRO A 78 -4.73 -2.08 15.26
C PRO A 78 -4.20 -0.77 14.69
N ASP A 79 -3.02 -0.29 15.11
CA ASP A 79 -2.39 0.91 14.52
C ASP A 79 -1.68 0.60 13.18
N ARG A 80 -1.55 -0.67 12.78
CA ARG A 80 -0.84 -1.05 11.56
C ARG A 80 -1.69 -0.93 10.30
N ASN A 81 -1.07 -0.40 9.26
CA ASN A 81 -1.64 -0.34 7.93
C ASN A 81 -1.89 -1.75 7.37
N LEU A 82 -1.03 -2.73 7.70
CA LEU A 82 -1.18 -4.10 7.24
C LEU A 82 -2.44 -4.77 7.80
N THR A 83 -2.76 -4.50 9.07
CA THR A 83 -3.97 -5.02 9.72
C THR A 83 -5.20 -4.55 8.96
N HIS A 84 -5.35 -3.23 8.78
CA HIS A 84 -6.47 -2.65 8.06
C HIS A 84 -6.53 -3.03 6.58
N LEU A 85 -5.38 -3.14 5.90
CA LEU A 85 -5.33 -3.55 4.50
C LEU A 85 -5.87 -4.98 4.33
N ARG A 86 -5.46 -5.91 5.20
CA ARG A 86 -5.95 -7.30 5.18
C ARG A 86 -7.43 -7.39 5.49
N GLU A 87 -7.91 -6.64 6.48
CA GLU A 87 -9.33 -6.55 6.80
C GLU A 87 -10.14 -6.01 5.61
N SER A 88 -9.64 -4.98 4.93
CA SER A 88 -10.32 -4.33 3.81
C SER A 88 -10.33 -5.19 2.55
N LEU A 89 -9.27 -5.97 2.29
CA LEU A 89 -9.22 -6.91 1.17
C LEU A 89 -10.08 -8.16 1.39
N GLY A 90 -10.33 -8.52 2.66
CA GLY A 90 -11.12 -9.69 3.02
C GLY A 90 -10.55 -10.98 2.40
N ALA A 91 -11.33 -11.63 1.56
CA ALA A 91 -10.96 -12.89 0.90
C ALA A 91 -10.29 -12.71 -0.49
N ALA A 92 -10.06 -11.47 -0.94
CA ALA A 92 -9.43 -11.20 -2.23
C ALA A 92 -8.00 -11.80 -2.26
N PRO A 93 -7.66 -12.66 -3.25
CA PRO A 93 -6.39 -13.38 -3.30
C PRO A 93 -5.23 -12.51 -3.83
N ALA A 94 -5.19 -11.23 -3.45
CA ALA A 94 -4.13 -10.32 -3.84
C ALA A 94 -2.80 -10.68 -3.15
N GLU A 95 -1.68 -10.52 -3.87
CA GLU A 95 -0.37 -10.58 -3.23
C GLU A 95 -0.15 -9.30 -2.43
N VAL A 96 0.01 -9.42 -1.11
CA VAL A 96 0.31 -8.29 -0.23
C VAL A 96 1.81 -8.25 0.09
N ILE A 97 2.49 -7.26 -0.47
CA ILE A 97 3.90 -6.97 -0.21
C ILE A 97 3.97 -6.04 1.00
N ALA A 98 4.02 -6.66 2.18
CA ALA A 98 4.06 -5.95 3.45
C ALA A 98 5.43 -5.30 3.70
N MET A 99 5.42 -4.18 4.43
CA MET A 99 6.64 -3.57 4.92
C MET A 99 7.21 -4.39 6.08
N PRO A 100 8.51 -4.73 6.08
CA PRO A 100 9.09 -5.65 7.06
C PRO A 100 9.40 -4.95 8.39
N VAL A 101 8.36 -4.45 9.08
CA VAL A 101 8.47 -3.69 10.34
C VAL A 101 8.70 -4.56 11.59
N ASN A 102 8.79 -5.89 11.42
CA ASN A 102 9.09 -6.83 12.50
C ASN A 102 10.51 -7.40 12.42
N ASP A 103 11.29 -7.01 11.41
CA ASP A 103 12.64 -7.51 11.28
C ASP A 103 13.50 -7.08 12.47
N THR A 104 14.37 -7.96 12.94
CA THR A 104 15.25 -7.76 14.11
C THR A 104 16.28 -6.64 13.98
N ASP A 105 16.40 -6.04 12.79
CA ASP A 105 17.34 -4.96 12.44
C ASP A 105 16.68 -3.57 12.44
N LEU A 106 15.50 -3.47 13.06
CA LEU A 106 14.83 -2.20 13.30
C LEU A 106 15.21 -1.73 14.68
N GLU A 107 16.13 -0.76 14.74
CA GLU A 107 16.49 -0.09 15.99
C GLU A 107 15.21 0.44 16.67
N PRO A 108 14.79 -0.13 17.83
CA PRO A 108 13.55 0.26 18.46
C PRO A 108 13.73 1.67 19.03
N ARG A 109 13.15 2.68 18.38
CA ARG A 109 12.97 3.97 19.03
C ARG A 109 11.88 3.80 20.09
N PRO A 110 12.13 4.12 21.37
CA PRO A 110 11.07 4.12 22.37
C PRO A 110 9.92 5.01 21.88
N PRO A 111 8.65 4.61 22.08
CA PRO A 111 7.51 5.43 21.70
C PRO A 111 7.63 6.80 22.36
N PRO A 112 7.31 7.91 21.66
CA PRO A 112 7.25 9.21 22.31
C PRO A 112 6.26 9.14 23.47
N THR A 113 6.63 9.68 24.64
CA THR A 113 5.74 9.79 25.79
C THR A 113 4.49 10.58 25.40
N GLY A 114 3.34 9.91 25.33
CA GLY A 114 2.05 10.51 24.98
C GLY A 114 1.81 10.82 23.50
N GLY A 115 2.53 10.17 22.56
CA GLY A 115 2.42 10.45 21.12
C GLY A 115 2.14 9.22 20.24
N ARG A 116 1.80 9.47 18.97
CA ARG A 116 1.57 8.43 17.96
C ARG A 116 2.86 7.64 17.68
N ARG A 117 2.77 6.30 17.53
CA ARG A 117 3.91 5.41 17.25
C ARG A 117 4.70 5.85 16.00
N PRO A 118 6.03 5.63 15.96
CA PRO A 118 6.85 5.97 14.79
C PRO A 118 6.36 5.24 13.53
N ASN A 119 6.40 5.95 12.40
CA ASN A 119 6.09 5.41 11.07
C ASN A 119 7.38 5.15 10.31
N VAL A 120 7.40 4.10 9.51
CA VAL A 120 8.40 3.82 8.48
C VAL A 120 7.79 4.17 7.14
N SER A 121 8.57 4.75 6.24
CA SER A 121 8.11 5.05 4.88
C SER A 121 9.10 4.56 3.86
N THR A 122 8.62 4.12 2.71
CA THR A 122 9.46 3.84 1.56
C THR A 122 9.98 5.15 0.98
N SER A 123 11.29 5.25 0.74
CA SER A 123 11.77 6.21 -0.25
C SER A 123 11.52 5.61 -1.62
N PHE A 124 10.28 5.74 -2.09
CA PHE A 124 9.85 5.28 -3.40
C PHE A 124 10.12 6.39 -4.42
N THR A 125 11.04 6.16 -5.35
CA THR A 125 11.15 7.03 -6.53
C THR A 125 10.41 6.37 -7.69
N TRP A 126 9.69 7.16 -8.48
CA TRP A 126 9.09 6.73 -9.75
C TRP A 126 10.12 6.15 -10.75
N ALA A 127 11.42 6.31 -10.50
CA ALA A 127 12.49 5.67 -11.24
C ALA A 127 12.56 4.16 -10.93
N SER A 128 12.48 3.76 -9.66
CA SER A 128 12.52 2.35 -9.22
C SER A 128 11.47 1.48 -9.90
N ALA A 129 10.25 1.99 -10.06
CA ALA A 129 9.16 1.30 -10.76
C ALA A 129 9.41 1.10 -12.26
N ARG A 130 10.23 1.97 -12.90
CA ARG A 130 10.53 1.91 -14.34
C ARG A 130 11.82 1.15 -14.65
N THR A 131 12.77 1.12 -13.73
CA THR A 131 14.10 0.53 -13.93
C THR A 131 14.22 -0.89 -13.36
N GLY A 132 13.15 -1.45 -12.79
CA GLY A 132 13.18 -2.75 -12.11
C GLY A 132 14.08 -2.74 -10.87
N THR A 133 14.38 -1.55 -10.32
CA THR A 133 15.27 -1.41 -9.18
C THR A 133 14.43 -1.49 -7.90
N PRO A 134 14.73 -2.43 -6.98
CA PRO A 134 13.98 -2.57 -5.73
C PRO A 134 13.97 -1.26 -4.93
N PRO A 135 12.82 -0.82 -4.39
CA PRO A 135 12.74 0.33 -3.52
C PRO A 135 13.50 0.07 -2.22
N ARG A 136 13.88 1.15 -1.52
CA ARG A 136 14.48 1.07 -0.19
C ARG A 136 13.50 1.54 0.88
N TRP A 137 13.46 0.80 1.98
CA TRP A 137 12.70 1.17 3.17
C TRP A 137 13.52 2.15 4.01
N CYS A 138 12.91 3.26 4.42
CA CYS A 138 13.61 4.34 5.08
C CYS A 138 12.92 4.76 6.38
N HIS A 139 13.74 4.98 7.41
CA HIS A 139 13.37 5.56 8.69
C HIS A 139 13.99 6.95 8.78
N GLY A 140 13.18 7.99 8.52
CA GLY A 140 13.70 9.36 8.40
C GLY A 140 14.71 9.47 7.25
N THR A 141 15.94 9.91 7.53
CA THR A 141 17.02 10.03 6.52
C THR A 141 17.83 8.75 6.32
N ARG A 142 17.60 7.69 7.11
CA ARG A 142 18.33 6.43 7.00
C ARG A 142 17.50 5.40 6.26
N CYS A 143 18.03 4.92 5.13
CA CYS A 143 17.45 3.79 4.41
C CYS A 143 18.19 2.52 4.82
N SER A 144 17.51 1.63 5.54
CA SER A 144 18.15 0.45 6.16
C SER A 144 18.15 -0.77 5.25
N LYS A 145 17.13 -0.95 4.38
CA LYS A 145 17.00 -2.17 3.58
C LYS A 145 16.59 -1.92 2.14
N SER A 146 17.32 -2.53 1.21
CA SER A 146 16.83 -2.79 -0.15
C SER A 146 15.83 -3.93 -0.09
N TRP A 147 14.72 -3.78 -0.82
CA TRP A 147 13.73 -4.83 -0.99
C TRP A 147 14.41 -6.14 -1.44
N THR A 148 14.20 -7.23 -0.68
CA THR A 148 14.96 -8.50 -0.75
C THR A 148 14.31 -9.59 -1.60
N GLY A 149 13.10 -9.36 -2.13
CA GLY A 149 12.39 -10.29 -3.02
C GLY A 149 12.80 -10.15 -4.49
N GLN A 150 11.99 -10.69 -5.41
CA GLN A 150 12.11 -10.51 -6.87
C GLN A 150 11.13 -9.43 -7.40
N TRP A 151 11.65 -8.25 -7.82
CA TRP A 151 10.82 -7.02 -7.91
C TRP A 151 9.80 -7.19 -9.02
N PRO A 152 8.49 -7.03 -8.72
CA PRO A 152 7.42 -7.34 -9.65
C PRO A 152 7.39 -6.41 -10.87
#